data_AF-A0A0N4ZTH0-F1
#
_entry.id   AF-A0A0N4ZTH0-F1
#
_cell.length_a   1.000
_cell.length_b   1.000
_cell.length_c   1.000
_cell.angle_alpha   90.00
_cell.angle_beta   90.00
_cell.angle_gamma   90.00
#
_symmetry.space_group_name_H-M   'P 1'
#
loop_
_entity.id
_entity.type
_entity.pdbx_description
1 polymer ?
#
loop_
_entity_poly.entity_id
_entity_poly.type
_entity_poly.pdbx_seq_one_letter_code
_entity_poly.pdbx_strand_id
1 'polypeptide(L)'
;MYKTPQYVGHIPLNMFQKVLLAGGSAAVAITNPRRGDMVAAMGEVTALPFILKNIHTRMSKDIEGKKILLKKPRINEVTINRNKLHSLKDGTFGREYERFLEKLKTSPDNRPPVQYIDDPELLYVMQRYRETHDFTHTILRMKPNMLGEVTVKYFEAIQLGLPMCISAAIFGAARLGPKHRQIFTTQYLPWIVETAIKCRLFIALDWESRFHHSIDDIQKELGIQPFHK
;
A
#
# COMPACT_ATOMS: atom_id res chain seq x y z
N MET A 1 -32.28 4.13 -7.39
CA MET A 1 -32.39 3.84 -5.94
C MET A 1 -31.19 4.45 -5.23
N TYR A 2 -31.42 5.36 -4.28
CA TYR A 2 -30.35 5.89 -3.43
C TYR A 2 -29.92 4.79 -2.46
N LYS A 3 -28.63 4.44 -2.47
CA LYS A 3 -28.06 3.51 -1.50
C LYS A 3 -27.86 4.23 -0.16
N THR A 4 -28.09 3.54 0.95
CA THR A 4 -27.88 4.08 2.30
C THR A 4 -26.42 3.92 2.75
N PRO A 5 -25.84 4.92 3.46
CA PRO A 5 -24.53 4.78 4.10
C PRO A 5 -24.47 3.58 5.05
N GLN A 6 -23.34 2.87 5.08
CA GLN A 6 -23.15 1.64 5.87
C GLN A 6 -22.30 1.89 7.13
N TYR A 7 -21.63 3.04 7.19
CA TYR A 7 -20.78 3.50 8.30
C TYR A 7 -20.60 5.02 8.20
N VAL A 8 -20.08 5.63 9.26
CA VAL A 8 -19.79 7.08 9.30
C VAL A 8 -18.75 7.42 8.23
N GLY A 9 -19.08 8.37 7.35
CA GLY A 9 -18.21 8.79 6.24
C GLY A 9 -18.37 7.96 4.95
N HIS A 10 -19.23 6.93 4.93
CA HIS A 10 -19.55 6.19 3.70
C HIS A 10 -20.32 7.07 2.71
N ILE A 11 -19.80 7.18 1.50
CA ILE A 11 -20.39 7.81 0.32
C ILE A 11 -20.82 6.69 -0.63
N PRO A 12 -22.10 6.26 -0.58
CA PRO A 12 -22.56 5.17 -1.40
C PRO A 12 -22.68 5.58 -2.87
N LEU A 13 -22.04 4.81 -3.75
CA LEU A 13 -22.03 5.06 -5.20
C LEU A 13 -22.69 3.92 -5.98
N ASN A 14 -23.39 4.29 -7.06
CA ASN A 14 -23.83 3.34 -8.09
C ASN A 14 -22.68 3.06 -9.09
N MET A 15 -22.86 2.06 -9.96
CA MET A 15 -21.80 1.63 -10.89
C MET A 15 -21.36 2.76 -11.84
N PHE A 16 -22.32 3.52 -12.37
CA PHE A 16 -22.02 4.65 -13.26
C PHE A 16 -21.19 5.73 -12.54
N GLN A 17 -21.57 6.09 -11.32
CA GLN A 17 -20.82 7.04 -10.49
C GLN A 17 -19.41 6.53 -10.16
N LYS A 18 -19.25 5.23 -9.87
CA LYS A 18 -17.93 4.63 -9.63
C LYS A 18 -17.05 4.70 -10.88
N VAL A 19 -17.59 4.39 -12.06
CA VAL A 19 -16.85 4.48 -13.34
C VAL A 19 -16.46 5.93 -13.64
N LEU A 20 -17.39 6.88 -13.48
CA LEU A 20 -17.12 8.30 -13.70
C LEU A 20 -16.06 8.82 -12.74
N LEU A 21 -16.17 8.48 -11.44
CA LEU A 21 -15.20 8.89 -10.43
C LEU A 21 -13.83 8.23 -10.67
N ALA A 22 -13.78 6.97 -11.11
CA ALA A 22 -12.55 6.29 -11.47
C ALA A 22 -11.83 7.00 -12.62
N GLY A 23 -12.55 7.29 -13.71
CA GLY A 23 -12.01 7.97 -14.89
C GLY A 23 -11.56 9.39 -14.58
N GLY A 24 -12.41 10.17 -13.91
CA GLY A 24 -12.08 11.55 -13.50
C GLY A 24 -10.89 11.62 -12.56
N SER A 25 -10.85 10.76 -11.54
CA SER A 25 -9.74 10.72 -10.58
C SER A 25 -8.44 10.26 -11.23
N ALA A 26 -8.49 9.29 -12.15
CA ALA A 26 -7.32 8.86 -12.91
C ALA A 26 -6.75 10.00 -13.77
N ALA A 27 -7.60 10.74 -14.48
CA ALA A 27 -7.18 11.87 -15.31
C ALA A 27 -6.50 12.97 -14.48
N VAL A 28 -7.07 13.31 -13.31
CA VAL A 28 -6.49 14.30 -12.41
C VAL A 28 -5.19 13.79 -11.78
N ALA A 29 -5.10 12.53 -11.36
CA ALA A 29 -3.88 11.96 -10.79
C ALA A 29 -2.70 11.96 -11.78
N ILE A 30 -2.99 11.73 -13.08
CA ILE A 30 -1.97 11.75 -14.14
C ILE A 30 -1.46 13.17 -14.43
N THR A 31 -2.34 14.17 -14.37
CA THR A 31 -2.04 15.57 -14.71
C THR A 31 -1.52 16.38 -13.52
N ASN A 32 -1.96 16.04 -12.30
CA ASN A 32 -1.51 16.66 -11.06
C ASN A 32 -1.18 15.58 -10.00
N PRO A 33 0.07 15.09 -9.98
CA PRO A 33 0.51 14.07 -9.03
C PRO A 33 0.45 14.49 -7.55
N ARG A 34 0.29 15.79 -7.24
CA ARG A 34 0.13 16.27 -5.86
C ARG A 34 -1.26 16.00 -5.27
N ARG A 35 -2.23 15.62 -6.11
CA ARG A 35 -3.60 15.23 -5.71
C ARG A 35 -3.65 13.77 -5.27
N GLY A 36 -3.03 13.47 -4.13
CA GLY A 36 -3.03 12.13 -3.53
C GLY A 36 -4.44 11.61 -3.21
N ASP A 37 -5.38 12.51 -2.95
CA ASP A 37 -6.81 12.23 -2.79
C ASP A 37 -7.43 11.58 -4.03
N MET A 38 -7.00 11.99 -5.24
CA MET A 38 -7.50 11.41 -6.49
C MET A 38 -6.92 10.01 -6.74
N VAL A 39 -5.67 9.76 -6.35
CA VAL A 39 -5.10 8.41 -6.37
C VAL A 39 -5.85 7.50 -5.38
N ALA A 40 -6.16 8.01 -4.19
CA ALA A 40 -6.92 7.29 -3.17
C ALA A 40 -8.35 6.96 -3.64
N ALA A 41 -9.05 7.94 -4.21
CA ALA A 41 -10.39 7.76 -4.77
C ALA A 41 -10.37 6.74 -5.92
N MET A 42 -9.46 6.89 -6.90
CA MET A 42 -9.32 5.96 -8.02
C MET A 42 -9.02 4.53 -7.54
N GLY A 43 -8.08 4.38 -6.60
CA GLY A 43 -7.71 3.07 -6.05
C GLY A 43 -8.87 2.38 -5.35
N GLU A 44 -9.73 3.15 -4.74
CA GLU A 44 -10.87 2.64 -3.99
C GLU A 44 -12.05 2.26 -4.87
N VAL A 45 -12.46 3.14 -5.79
CA VAL A 45 -13.61 2.84 -6.67
C VAL A 45 -13.32 1.72 -7.66
N THR A 46 -12.04 1.47 -7.96
CA THR A 46 -11.60 0.34 -8.78
C THR A 46 -11.35 -0.94 -7.97
N ALA A 47 -11.39 -0.89 -6.63
CA ALA A 47 -11.24 -2.07 -5.78
C ALA A 47 -12.52 -2.91 -5.81
N LEU A 48 -12.58 -3.84 -6.76
CA LEU A 48 -13.75 -4.70 -6.96
C LEU A 48 -14.01 -5.57 -5.70
N PRO A 49 -15.28 -5.76 -5.28
CA PRO A 49 -15.59 -6.48 -4.05
C PRO A 49 -15.00 -7.89 -3.96
N PHE A 50 -14.95 -8.64 -5.08
CA PHE A 50 -14.37 -9.98 -5.08
C PHE A 50 -12.86 -9.98 -4.82
N ILE A 51 -12.14 -8.93 -5.23
CA ILE A 51 -10.70 -8.78 -5.00
C ILE A 51 -10.47 -8.52 -3.51
N LEU A 52 -11.21 -7.59 -2.92
CA LEU A 52 -11.12 -7.31 -1.47
C LEU A 52 -11.52 -8.53 -0.63
N LYS A 53 -12.55 -9.28 -1.04
CA LYS A 53 -12.92 -10.56 -0.39
C LYS A 53 -11.82 -11.60 -0.47
N ASN A 54 -11.11 -11.69 -1.60
CA ASN A 54 -9.97 -12.59 -1.75
C ASN A 54 -8.81 -12.19 -0.82
N ILE A 55 -8.48 -10.90 -0.74
CA ILE A 55 -7.47 -10.38 0.19
C ILE A 55 -7.88 -10.69 1.64
N HIS A 56 -9.12 -10.37 2.01
CA HIS A 56 -9.68 -10.66 3.34
C HIS A 56 -9.56 -12.15 3.69
N THR A 57 -9.94 -13.03 2.77
CA THR A 57 -9.87 -14.49 2.96
C THR A 57 -8.43 -14.98 3.16
N ARG A 58 -7.47 -14.39 2.45
CA ARG A 58 -6.04 -14.70 2.64
C ARG A 58 -5.54 -14.20 3.99
N MET A 59 -5.95 -13.01 4.42
CA MET A 59 -5.65 -12.50 5.75
C MET A 59 -6.27 -13.37 6.85
N SER A 60 -7.51 -13.84 6.70
CA SER A 60 -8.18 -14.66 7.72
C SER A 60 -7.56 -16.06 7.88
N LYS A 61 -6.90 -16.57 6.83
CA LYS A 61 -6.14 -17.83 6.85
C LYS A 61 -4.76 -17.68 7.49
N ASP A 62 -4.30 -16.45 7.68
CA ASP A 62 -3.03 -16.12 8.30
C ASP A 62 -3.19 -15.90 9.81
N ILE A 63 -2.24 -16.39 10.62
CA ILE A 63 -2.30 -16.34 12.09
C ILE A 63 -2.29 -14.88 12.60
N GLU A 64 -1.46 -14.01 12.02
CA GLU A 64 -1.44 -12.59 12.37
C GLU A 64 -2.57 -11.85 11.65
N GLY A 65 -2.82 -12.17 10.38
CA GLY A 65 -3.88 -11.57 9.58
C GLY A 65 -5.24 -11.69 10.25
N LYS A 66 -5.56 -12.84 10.88
CA LYS A 66 -6.77 -13.01 11.69
C LYS A 66 -6.82 -12.05 12.88
N LYS A 67 -5.70 -11.84 13.59
CA LYS A 67 -5.61 -10.88 14.70
C LYS A 67 -5.77 -9.45 14.21
N ILE A 68 -5.19 -9.13 13.06
CA ILE A 68 -5.30 -7.82 12.40
C ILE A 68 -6.75 -7.54 11.99
N LEU A 69 -7.45 -8.49 11.37
CA LEU A 69 -8.85 -8.34 10.99
C LEU A 69 -9.77 -8.15 12.21
N LEU A 70 -9.45 -8.78 13.34
CA LEU A 70 -10.21 -8.63 14.59
C LEU A 70 -9.93 -7.28 15.27
N LYS A 71 -8.65 -6.94 15.48
CA LYS A 71 -8.24 -5.74 16.23
C LYS A 71 -8.39 -4.46 15.43
N LYS A 72 -8.34 -4.56 14.10
CA LYS A 72 -8.37 -3.46 13.13
C LYS A 72 -7.44 -2.29 13.50
N PRO A 73 -6.15 -2.53 13.83
CA PRO A 73 -5.22 -1.45 14.17
C PRO A 73 -5.10 -0.45 13.01
N ARG A 74 -4.89 0.82 13.36
CA ARG A 74 -4.76 1.94 12.43
C ARG A 74 -3.34 2.48 12.46
N ILE A 75 -2.88 2.98 11.31
CA ILE A 75 -1.60 3.67 11.16
C ILE A 75 -1.90 5.14 10.91
N ASN A 76 -1.89 5.93 11.98
CA ASN A 76 -2.14 7.38 11.95
C ASN A 76 -1.35 8.06 13.08
N GLU A 77 -1.34 9.39 13.15
CA GLU A 77 -0.60 10.12 14.17
C GLU A 77 -1.15 9.92 15.60
N VAL A 78 -2.39 9.45 15.73
CA VAL A 78 -2.97 9.10 17.04
C VAL A 78 -2.40 7.79 17.58
N THR A 79 -2.18 6.79 16.72
CA THR A 79 -1.71 5.46 17.12
C THR A 79 -0.19 5.31 17.06
N ILE A 80 0.50 6.13 16.25
CA ILE A 80 1.94 6.06 16.05
C ILE A 80 2.62 7.27 16.69
N ASN A 81 3.42 7.01 17.72
CA ASN A 81 4.29 8.02 18.31
C ASN A 81 5.57 8.19 17.46
N ARG A 82 5.56 9.21 16.60
CA ARG A 82 6.69 9.53 15.70
C ARG A 82 7.98 9.89 16.44
N ASN A 83 7.90 10.60 17.58
CA ASN A 83 9.07 10.89 18.40
C ASN A 83 9.72 9.61 18.95
N LYS A 84 8.89 8.63 19.34
CA LYS A 84 9.38 7.31 19.76
C LYS A 84 10.05 6.59 18.59
N LEU A 85 9.45 6.59 17.41
CA LEU A 85 10.05 5.99 16.21
C LEU A 85 11.38 6.65 15.84
N HIS A 86 11.45 7.98 15.92
CA HIS A 86 12.66 8.75 15.72
C HIS A 86 13.75 8.35 16.72
N SER A 87 13.43 8.08 17.99
CA SER A 87 14.44 7.66 18.99
C SER A 87 14.97 6.23 18.84
N LEU A 88 14.41 5.42 17.93
CA LEU A 88 14.86 4.05 17.74
C LEU A 88 16.23 3.98 17.07
N LYS A 89 16.94 2.87 17.29
CA LYS A 89 18.23 2.61 16.67
C LYS A 89 18.13 2.59 15.15
N ASP A 90 19.12 3.16 14.47
CA ASP A 90 19.24 3.09 13.02
C ASP A 90 19.21 1.64 12.49
N GLY A 91 18.53 1.44 11.36
CA GLY A 91 18.27 0.12 10.78
C GLY A 91 17.08 -0.65 11.37
N THR A 92 16.42 -0.14 12.43
CA THR A 92 15.11 -0.69 12.83
C THR A 92 14.01 -0.20 11.89
N PHE A 93 12.97 -1.02 11.76
CA PHE A 93 11.86 -0.72 10.85
C PHE A 93 11.17 0.61 11.19
N GLY A 94 10.90 0.86 12.47
CA GLY A 94 10.27 2.11 12.91
C GLY A 94 11.14 3.34 12.66
N ARG A 95 12.46 3.24 12.90
CA ARG A 95 13.40 4.33 12.64
C ARG A 95 13.47 4.70 11.17
N GLU A 96 13.56 3.69 10.30
CA GLU A 96 13.63 3.92 8.86
C GLU A 96 12.29 4.37 8.26
N TYR A 97 11.16 3.92 8.82
CA TYR A 97 9.84 4.44 8.46
C TYR A 97 9.70 5.93 8.81
N GLU A 98 10.09 6.34 10.02
CA GLU A 98 10.06 7.76 10.39
C GLU A 98 10.99 8.59 9.50
N ARG A 99 12.20 8.10 9.22
CA ARG A 99 13.13 8.74 8.28
C ARG A 99 12.53 8.88 6.88
N PHE A 100 11.76 7.89 6.41
CA PHE A 100 11.04 7.97 5.13
C PHE A 100 10.00 9.10 5.16
N LEU A 101 9.21 9.20 6.24
CA LEU A 101 8.22 10.26 6.42
C LEU A 101 8.85 11.66 6.46
N GLU A 102 9.92 11.84 7.25
CA GLU A 102 10.66 13.10 7.38
C GLU A 102 11.21 13.57 6.03
N LYS A 103 11.83 12.66 5.28
CA LYS A 103 12.41 12.97 3.97
C LYS A 103 11.36 13.43 2.96
N LEU A 104 10.17 12.84 3.01
CA LEU A 104 9.04 13.21 2.18
C LEU A 104 8.24 14.41 2.72
N LYS A 105 8.55 14.87 3.93
CA LYS A 105 7.76 15.89 4.65
C LYS A 105 6.28 15.54 4.69
N THR A 106 5.99 14.26 4.99
CA THR A 106 4.64 13.69 5.04
C THR A 106 4.35 13.13 6.44
N SER A 107 3.10 12.78 6.70
CA SER A 107 2.66 12.09 7.90
C SER A 107 1.84 10.83 7.54
N PRO A 108 1.65 9.91 8.51
CA PRO A 108 0.70 8.81 8.37
C PRO A 108 -0.71 9.28 7.98
N ASP A 109 -1.14 10.44 8.48
CA ASP A 109 -2.49 11.00 8.28
C ASP A 109 -2.74 11.48 6.84
N ASN A 110 -1.70 11.61 6.02
CA ASN A 110 -1.85 11.88 4.58
C ASN A 110 -2.47 10.70 3.81
N ARG A 111 -2.78 9.59 4.49
CA ARG A 111 -3.57 8.46 3.99
C ARG A 111 -5.05 8.66 4.40
N PRO A 112 -5.90 9.26 3.54
CA PRO A 112 -7.26 9.61 3.94
C PRO A 112 -8.10 8.37 4.26
N PRO A 113 -9.22 8.52 5.01
CA PRO A 113 -10.19 7.46 5.20
C PRO A 113 -10.79 6.94 3.88
N VAL A 114 -11.09 5.65 3.83
CA VAL A 114 -11.83 4.97 2.74
C VAL A 114 -13.32 5.31 2.86
N GLN A 115 -13.97 5.66 1.75
CA GLN A 115 -15.33 6.26 1.71
C GLN A 115 -16.33 5.63 0.72
N TYR A 116 -15.89 4.90 -0.29
CA TYR A 116 -16.64 4.34 -1.42
C TYR A 116 -16.74 2.79 -1.40
N ILE A 117 -16.22 2.13 -0.37
CA ILE A 117 -16.40 0.68 -0.15
C ILE A 117 -17.72 0.43 0.58
N ASP A 118 -18.61 -0.34 -0.03
CA ASP A 118 -19.96 -0.60 0.47
C ASP A 118 -20.01 -1.61 1.64
N ASP A 119 -18.91 -2.30 1.98
CA ASP A 119 -18.87 -3.37 2.97
C ASP A 119 -17.91 -2.99 4.13
N PRO A 120 -18.40 -2.90 5.40
CA PRO A 120 -17.57 -2.52 6.55
C PRO A 120 -16.42 -3.47 6.88
N GLU A 121 -16.49 -4.75 6.51
CA GLU A 121 -15.37 -5.68 6.69
C GLU A 121 -14.29 -5.43 5.64
N LEU A 122 -14.69 -5.24 4.37
CA LEU A 122 -13.77 -4.95 3.27
C LEU A 122 -13.20 -3.52 3.32
N LEU A 123 -13.94 -2.59 3.93
CA LEU A 123 -13.51 -1.23 4.24
C LEU A 123 -12.16 -1.26 4.95
N TYR A 124 -12.03 -2.09 6.00
CA TYR A 124 -10.79 -2.16 6.77
C TYR A 124 -9.64 -2.73 5.93
N VAL A 125 -9.89 -3.71 5.06
CA VAL A 125 -8.86 -4.26 4.17
C VAL A 125 -8.32 -3.17 3.24
N MET A 126 -9.18 -2.40 2.61
CA MET A 126 -8.77 -1.31 1.72
C MET A 126 -8.04 -0.20 2.50
N GLN A 127 -8.51 0.10 3.70
CA GLN A 127 -7.90 1.10 4.56
C GLN A 127 -6.51 0.69 5.03
N ARG A 128 -6.35 -0.55 5.49
CA ARG A 128 -5.05 -1.08 5.91
C ARG A 128 -4.06 -1.05 4.76
N TYR A 129 -4.48 -1.45 3.56
CA TYR A 129 -3.62 -1.35 2.36
C TYR A 129 -3.09 0.08 2.18
N ARG A 130 -3.99 1.07 2.23
CA ARG A 130 -3.65 2.49 2.06
C ARG A 130 -2.67 2.97 3.13
N GLU A 131 -2.89 2.55 4.37
CA GLU A 131 -2.11 2.93 5.55
C GLU A 131 -0.72 2.26 5.61
N THR A 132 -0.61 1.02 5.13
CA THR A 132 0.66 0.28 5.15
C THR A 132 1.46 0.41 3.85
N HIS A 133 1.03 1.19 2.88
CA HIS A 133 1.74 1.36 1.60
C HIS A 133 3.19 1.84 1.81
N ASP A 134 3.40 2.81 2.70
CA ASP A 134 4.74 3.34 3.01
C ASP A 134 5.63 2.34 3.75
N PHE A 135 5.02 1.36 4.43
CA PHE A 135 5.76 0.23 5.00
C PHE A 135 6.36 -0.65 3.91
N THR A 136 5.65 -0.85 2.79
CA THR A 136 6.17 -1.57 1.63
C THR A 136 7.42 -0.89 1.06
N HIS A 137 7.42 0.43 0.95
CA HIS A 137 8.62 1.19 0.57
C HIS A 137 9.77 0.96 1.55
N THR A 138 9.48 1.07 2.84
CA THR A 138 10.48 0.97 3.92
C THR A 138 11.11 -0.42 3.96
N ILE A 139 10.31 -1.48 4.01
CA ILE A 139 10.82 -2.85 4.13
C ILE A 139 11.51 -3.33 2.85
N LEU A 140 11.08 -2.87 1.66
CA LEU A 140 11.77 -3.19 0.41
C LEU A 140 12.94 -2.25 0.12
N ARG A 141 13.20 -1.26 0.99
CA ARG A 141 14.21 -0.21 0.81
C ARG A 141 14.07 0.55 -0.52
N MET A 142 12.84 0.72 -1.00
CA MET A 142 12.52 1.40 -2.26
C MET A 142 12.27 2.88 -2.02
N LYS A 143 13.06 3.73 -2.69
CA LYS A 143 12.88 5.19 -2.62
C LYS A 143 11.56 5.61 -3.29
N PRO A 144 10.89 6.68 -2.80
CA PRO A 144 9.66 7.20 -3.38
C PRO A 144 9.96 8.06 -4.63
N ASN A 145 10.71 7.49 -5.57
CA ASN A 145 10.95 8.04 -6.90
C ASN A 145 10.28 7.14 -7.94
N MET A 146 10.18 7.57 -9.20
CA MET A 146 9.44 6.80 -10.22
C MET A 146 9.89 5.34 -10.32
N LEU A 147 11.19 5.05 -10.19
CA LEU A 147 11.70 3.67 -10.25
C LEU A 147 11.20 2.84 -9.05
N GLY A 148 11.37 3.34 -7.82
CA GLY A 148 10.95 2.63 -6.62
C GLY A 148 9.43 2.53 -6.46
N GLU A 149 8.69 3.57 -6.86
CA GLU A 149 7.22 3.55 -6.93
C GLU A 149 6.72 2.44 -7.86
N VAL A 150 7.27 2.35 -9.08
CA VAL A 150 6.91 1.29 -10.02
C VAL A 150 7.24 -0.09 -9.46
N THR A 151 8.41 -0.27 -8.82
CA THR A 151 8.78 -1.51 -8.15
C THR A 151 7.76 -1.88 -7.06
N VAL A 152 7.40 -0.95 -6.17
CA VAL A 152 6.39 -1.19 -5.14
C VAL A 152 5.02 -1.50 -5.75
N LYS A 153 4.62 -0.85 -6.85
CA LYS A 153 3.35 -1.16 -7.51
C LYS A 153 3.32 -2.55 -8.12
N TYR A 154 4.42 -3.05 -8.67
CA TYR A 154 4.52 -4.46 -9.11
C TYR A 154 4.36 -5.41 -7.93
N PHE A 155 5.01 -5.12 -6.80
CA PHE A 155 4.86 -5.91 -5.58
C PHE A 155 3.40 -5.97 -5.11
N GLU A 156 2.75 -4.81 -4.98
CA GLU A 156 1.36 -4.69 -4.55
C GLU A 156 0.38 -5.32 -5.55
N ALA A 157 0.64 -5.19 -6.85
CA ALA A 157 -0.16 -5.82 -7.90
C ALA A 157 -0.16 -7.35 -7.75
N ILE A 158 1.00 -7.96 -7.53
CA ILE A 158 1.14 -9.41 -7.35
C ILE A 158 0.54 -9.84 -6.02
N GLN A 159 0.81 -9.10 -4.94
CA GLN A 159 0.37 -9.45 -3.60
C GLN A 159 -1.14 -9.28 -3.41
N LEU A 160 -1.77 -8.28 -4.01
CA LEU A 160 -3.15 -7.88 -3.70
C LEU A 160 -4.10 -8.01 -4.89
N GLY A 161 -3.60 -7.92 -6.12
CA GLY A 161 -4.43 -7.94 -7.33
C GLY A 161 -5.31 -6.70 -7.51
N LEU A 162 -5.05 -5.61 -6.78
CA LEU A 162 -5.83 -4.37 -6.89
C LEU A 162 -5.65 -3.75 -8.29
N PRO A 163 -6.73 -3.37 -9.00
CA PRO A 163 -6.62 -2.84 -10.37
C PRO A 163 -5.76 -1.58 -10.45
N MET A 164 -5.82 -0.70 -9.45
CA MET A 164 -4.94 0.47 -9.38
C MET A 164 -3.46 0.08 -9.30
N CYS A 165 -3.09 -0.91 -8.50
CA CYS A 165 -1.71 -1.38 -8.41
C CYS A 165 -1.22 -1.95 -9.74
N ILE A 166 -2.04 -2.79 -10.38
CA ILE A 166 -1.76 -3.40 -11.68
C ILE A 166 -1.56 -2.31 -12.75
N SER A 167 -2.48 -1.35 -12.82
CA SER A 167 -2.40 -0.25 -13.77
C SER A 167 -1.17 0.63 -13.53
N ALA A 168 -0.89 0.99 -12.28
CA ALA A 168 0.25 1.82 -11.92
C ALA A 168 1.60 1.12 -12.18
N ALA A 169 1.67 -0.19 -11.97
CA ALA A 169 2.82 -1.02 -12.33
C ALA A 169 3.09 -0.94 -13.85
N ILE A 170 2.08 -1.22 -14.67
CA ILE A 170 2.21 -1.26 -16.14
C ILE A 170 2.50 0.12 -16.71
N PHE A 171 1.65 1.12 -16.42
CA PHE A 171 1.77 2.46 -17.00
C PHE A 171 2.93 3.24 -16.40
N GLY A 172 3.25 3.03 -15.13
CA GLY A 172 4.42 3.62 -14.50
C GLY A 172 5.72 3.10 -15.11
N ALA A 173 5.83 1.79 -15.36
CA ALA A 173 6.97 1.20 -16.07
C ALA A 173 7.09 1.75 -17.51
N ALA A 174 5.96 1.91 -18.21
CA ALA A 174 5.92 2.50 -19.55
C ALA A 174 6.34 3.98 -19.56
N ARG A 175 6.25 4.70 -18.44
CA ARG A 175 6.72 6.08 -18.27
C ARG A 175 8.20 6.21 -17.90
N LEU A 176 8.88 5.11 -17.57
CA LEU A 176 10.32 5.14 -17.29
C LEU A 176 11.10 5.52 -18.55
N GLY A 177 12.04 6.46 -18.41
CA GLY A 177 13.00 6.79 -19.47
C GLY A 177 13.93 5.61 -19.78
N PRO A 178 14.60 5.57 -20.94
CA PRO A 178 15.28 4.37 -21.45
C PRO A 178 16.26 3.71 -20.47
N LYS A 179 17.12 4.50 -19.81
CA LYS A 179 18.09 4.01 -18.81
C LYS A 179 17.40 3.38 -17.60
N HIS A 180 16.43 4.08 -17.01
CA HIS A 180 15.68 3.54 -15.86
C HIS A 180 14.83 2.34 -16.25
N ARG A 181 14.26 2.31 -17.46
CA ARG A 181 13.51 1.16 -17.96
C ARG A 181 14.40 -0.06 -18.09
N GLN A 182 15.58 0.09 -18.68
CA GLN A 182 16.55 -1.01 -18.80
C GLN A 182 16.91 -1.57 -17.42
N ILE A 183 17.34 -0.72 -16.49
CA ILE A 183 17.66 -1.09 -15.10
C ILE A 183 16.46 -1.76 -14.43
N PHE A 184 15.26 -1.19 -14.59
CA PHE A 184 14.04 -1.76 -14.04
C PHE A 184 13.81 -3.18 -14.57
N THR A 185 13.85 -3.38 -15.89
CA THR A 185 13.57 -4.68 -16.51
C THR A 185 14.62 -5.73 -16.22
N THR A 186 15.90 -5.36 -16.07
CA THR A 186 16.99 -6.32 -15.89
C THR A 186 17.29 -6.63 -14.43
N GLN A 187 17.01 -5.70 -13.50
CA GLN A 187 17.37 -5.84 -12.08
C GLN A 187 16.15 -5.83 -11.18
N TYR A 188 15.31 -4.79 -11.23
CA TYR A 188 14.22 -4.60 -10.27
C TYR A 188 13.06 -5.56 -10.51
N LEU A 189 12.65 -5.74 -11.76
CA LEU A 189 11.48 -6.53 -12.13
C LEU A 189 11.63 -8.02 -11.79
N PRO A 190 12.73 -8.71 -12.14
CA PRO A 190 12.91 -10.12 -11.75
C PRO A 190 12.90 -10.29 -10.23
N TRP A 191 13.66 -9.44 -9.52
CA TRP A 191 13.75 -9.50 -8.07
C TRP A 191 12.41 -9.25 -7.39
N ILE A 192 11.66 -8.22 -7.81
CA ILE A 192 10.42 -7.86 -7.12
C ILE A 192 9.30 -8.87 -7.41
N VAL A 193 9.27 -9.44 -8.61
CA VAL A 193 8.32 -10.51 -8.96
C VAL A 193 8.58 -11.73 -8.09
N GLU A 194 9.84 -12.17 -8.01
CA GLU A 194 10.22 -13.30 -7.16
C GLU A 194 9.90 -13.03 -5.69
N THR A 195 10.25 -11.84 -5.19
CA THR A 195 9.98 -11.41 -3.83
C THR A 195 8.49 -11.43 -3.52
N ALA A 196 7.66 -10.83 -4.39
CA ALA A 196 6.22 -10.72 -4.17
C ALA A 196 5.49 -12.07 -4.19
N ILE A 197 5.97 -13.02 -5.01
CA ILE A 197 5.42 -14.37 -5.11
C ILE A 197 5.79 -15.21 -3.88
N LYS A 198 7.04 -15.12 -3.42
CA LYS A 198 7.56 -15.98 -2.35
C LYS A 198 7.25 -15.46 -0.95
N CYS A 199 7.13 -14.14 -0.77
CA CYS A 199 6.95 -13.59 0.56
C CYS A 199 5.51 -13.78 1.07
N ARG A 200 5.38 -13.79 2.40
CA ARG A 200 4.09 -13.77 3.09
C ARG A 200 3.26 -12.54 2.68
N LEU A 201 1.94 -12.62 2.82
CA LEU A 201 1.05 -11.50 2.50
C LEU A 201 1.30 -10.30 3.42
N PHE A 202 1.85 -9.20 2.89
CA PHE A 202 2.32 -8.05 3.69
C PHE A 202 1.22 -7.36 4.48
N ILE A 203 0.02 -7.22 3.90
CA ILE A 203 -1.10 -6.59 4.59
C ILE A 203 -1.57 -7.41 5.82
N ALA A 204 -1.22 -8.70 5.90
CA ALA A 204 -1.55 -9.57 7.02
C ALA A 204 -0.55 -9.47 8.19
N LEU A 205 0.62 -8.87 7.99
CA LEU A 205 1.65 -8.77 9.02
C LEU A 205 1.27 -7.77 10.10
N ASP A 206 1.60 -8.09 11.35
CA ASP A 206 1.56 -7.16 12.49
C ASP A 206 2.80 -6.26 12.47
N TRP A 207 2.75 -5.21 11.65
CA TRP A 207 3.81 -4.22 11.50
C TRP A 207 4.03 -3.42 12.78
N GLU A 208 2.94 -3.17 13.49
CA GLU A 208 2.84 -2.32 14.67
C GLU A 208 3.71 -2.87 15.81
N SER A 209 3.80 -4.20 15.96
CA SER A 209 4.67 -4.84 16.95
C SER A 209 6.15 -4.92 16.52
N ARG A 210 6.45 -4.71 15.23
CA ARG A 210 7.80 -4.90 14.64
C ARG A 210 8.62 -3.62 14.51
N PHE A 211 8.13 -2.46 14.95
CA PHE A 211 8.88 -1.20 14.82
C PHE A 211 10.28 -1.24 15.45
N HIS A 212 10.47 -2.03 16.51
CA HIS A 212 11.76 -2.17 17.19
C HIS A 212 12.71 -3.19 16.55
N HIS A 213 12.22 -4.03 15.63
CA HIS A 213 13.03 -5.05 14.97
C HIS A 213 13.87 -4.44 13.85
N SER A 214 15.02 -5.05 13.55
CA SER A 214 15.83 -4.64 12.40
C SER A 214 15.10 -4.95 11.10
N ILE A 215 15.29 -4.11 10.08
CA ILE A 215 14.76 -4.39 8.73
C ILE A 215 15.26 -5.74 8.23
N ASP A 216 16.52 -6.08 8.49
CA ASP A 216 17.15 -7.29 7.98
C ASP A 216 16.54 -8.56 8.62
N ASP A 217 16.21 -8.51 9.91
CA ASP A 217 15.52 -9.61 10.59
C ASP A 217 14.10 -9.81 10.04
N ILE A 218 13.37 -8.71 9.81
CA ILE A 218 12.03 -8.78 9.22
C ILE A 218 12.12 -9.30 7.76
N GLN A 219 13.07 -8.81 6.97
CA GLN A 219 13.27 -9.31 5.60
C GLN A 219 13.57 -10.81 5.58
N LYS A 220 14.42 -11.28 6.50
CA LYS A 220 14.73 -12.70 6.67
C LYS A 220 13.50 -13.51 7.09
N GLU A 221 12.70 -13.01 8.03
CA GLU A 221 11.42 -13.61 8.43
C GLU A 221 10.47 -13.78 7.22
N LEU A 222 10.45 -12.78 6.33
CA LEU A 222 9.57 -12.75 5.16
C LEU A 222 10.14 -13.47 3.94
N GLY A 223 11.36 -14.03 4.02
CA GLY A 223 12.04 -14.68 2.91
C GLY A 223 12.47 -13.73 1.79
N ILE A 224 12.56 -12.43 2.08
CA ILE A 224 12.96 -11.39 1.12
C ILE A 224 14.46 -11.48 0.92
N GLN A 225 14.88 -11.71 -0.32
CA GLN A 225 16.30 -11.68 -0.68
C GLN A 225 16.76 -10.22 -0.76
N PRO A 226 17.96 -9.88 -0.25
CA PRO A 226 18.52 -8.54 -0.41
C PRO A 226 18.55 -8.11 -1.87
N PHE A 227 18.11 -6.89 -2.16
CA PHE A 227 18.25 -6.33 -3.49
C PHE A 227 19.72 -5.97 -3.74
N HIS A 228 20.41 -6.78 -4.54
CA HIS A 228 21.80 -6.50 -4.95
C HIS A 228 21.83 -5.30 -5.90
N LYS A 229 22.60 -4.27 -5.54
CA LYS A 229 22.88 -3.11 -6.38
C LYS A 229 24.25 -3.23 -7.01
#